data_AF-A0A7Y5IS73-F1
#
_entry.id   AF-A0A7Y5IS73-F1
#
_cell.length_a   1.000
_cell.length_b   1.000
_cell.length_c   1.000
_cell.angle_alpha   90.00
_cell.angle_beta   90.00
_cell.angle_gamma   90.00
#
_symmetry.space_group_name_H-M   'P 1'
#
loop_
_entity.id
_entity.type
_entity.pdbx_description
1 polymer ?
#
loop_
_entity_poly.entity_id
_entity_poly.type
_entity_poly.pdbx_seq_one_letter_code
_entity_poly.pdbx_strand_id
1 'polypeptide(L)'
;WLTGIVYGPWTKMGLEEMRDRAPKQFPIRLYPDINHTVRCQYPVRDWDPAFANTLGREPVMPMPKAHHHIYLRYKHLSDGFGTYSDGIHDDLNKVIWNALGWDPAADMPALLREYGKVWWGAELAEDVAQGLEMLEENWRGPILENAAIPESRELWESIAKRTTGFDTHWRAQMYLLRARYDAYVQAKARAEAGFEHEALAALSRASEVGIEEAIDKARAELAKADGPIAPGLREGIESLGPILLRSIGYQLSAKEPYKARNSERGAVLDWLDQPLNDRPWLEQRFETILSMKDQQAQRAALDEVVHWKDPGPGGFYDDLGAVGRSPHVVYQQSWEEDPSACHSPRVEFPGYKADPETIAAAKGPSDEANAAFKEERNRPGVPPLLRGRQELRVSWQSQMVTNYGTPLKMHYDGLDPDATYRLKVTYAGRYRPTMTLTVNEAYSIHGPVAQPNPIWPVEYYIPREATKGGVLDLEWDLVDGRGCSVAEVWLLKE
;
A
#
# COMPACT_ATOMS: atom_id res chain seq x y z
N TRP A 1 12.33 23.54 32.10
CA TRP A 1 12.57 23.52 30.63
C TRP A 1 12.39 22.14 30.01
N LEU A 2 12.36 21.05 30.79
CA LEU A 2 11.86 19.74 30.35
C LEU A 2 10.62 19.40 31.18
N THR A 3 9.46 20.00 30.84
CA THR A 3 8.18 19.59 31.43
C THR A 3 7.24 19.14 30.34
N GLY A 4 6.51 18.06 30.59
CA GLY A 4 5.57 17.48 29.64
C GLY A 4 6.13 16.31 28.83
N ILE A 5 5.24 15.75 28.01
CA ILE A 5 5.49 14.57 27.18
C ILE A 5 5.09 14.89 25.74
N VAL A 6 5.74 14.25 24.78
CA VAL A 6 5.42 14.41 23.35
C VAL A 6 4.69 13.18 22.84
N TYR A 7 3.55 13.36 22.19
CA TYR A 7 2.87 12.31 21.42
C TYR A 7 3.17 12.49 19.95
N GLY A 8 3.93 11.57 19.35
CA GLY A 8 4.33 11.65 17.94
C GLY A 8 4.62 10.28 17.34
N PRO A 9 5.23 10.23 16.14
CA PRO A 9 5.67 9.01 15.51
C PRO A 9 6.41 8.08 16.47
N TRP A 10 6.21 6.76 16.30
CA TRP A 10 6.79 5.70 17.14
C TRP A 10 6.22 5.55 18.55
N THR A 11 5.23 6.36 18.95
CA THR A 11 4.48 6.11 20.19
C THR A 11 3.69 4.81 20.08
N LYS A 12 3.85 3.92 21.06
CA LYS A 12 3.32 2.55 21.04
C LYS A 12 1.94 2.37 21.69
N MET A 13 1.13 3.43 21.68
CA MET A 13 -0.19 3.50 22.29
C MET A 13 -1.00 4.63 21.66
N GLY A 14 -2.32 4.59 21.82
CA GLY A 14 -3.19 5.71 21.46
C GLY A 14 -2.96 6.94 22.35
N LEU A 15 -3.40 8.12 21.88
CA LEU A 15 -3.24 9.36 22.65
C LEU A 15 -4.09 9.37 23.93
N GLU A 16 -5.29 8.79 23.90
CA GLU A 16 -6.17 8.61 25.05
C GLU A 16 -5.47 7.80 26.14
N GLU A 17 -4.92 6.64 25.75
CA GLU A 17 -4.19 5.77 26.64
C GLU A 17 -2.96 6.48 27.22
N MET A 18 -2.23 7.22 26.40
CA MET A 18 -1.11 8.03 26.88
C MET A 18 -1.56 9.09 27.89
N ARG A 19 -2.69 9.77 27.63
CA ARG A 19 -3.23 10.79 28.53
C ARG A 19 -3.66 10.19 29.86
N ASP A 20 -4.29 9.02 29.85
CA ASP A 20 -4.71 8.29 31.04
C ASP A 20 -3.52 7.80 31.89
N ARG A 21 -2.46 7.33 31.23
CA ARG A 21 -1.23 6.86 31.91
C ARG A 21 -0.34 7.99 32.41
N ALA A 22 -0.43 9.18 31.81
CA ALA A 22 0.41 10.32 32.16
C ALA A 22 -0.17 11.12 33.33
N PRO A 23 0.59 11.39 34.42
CA PRO A 23 0.13 12.24 35.51
C PRO A 23 -0.38 13.60 35.02
N LYS A 24 -1.54 14.05 35.52
CA LYS A 24 -2.25 15.25 35.04
C LYS A 24 -1.42 16.53 35.05
N GLN A 25 -0.42 16.63 35.93
CA GLN A 25 0.48 17.78 36.02
C GLN A 25 1.44 17.91 34.82
N PHE A 26 1.62 16.85 34.03
CA PHE A 26 2.47 16.87 32.85
C PHE A 26 1.64 17.16 31.60
N PRO A 27 1.90 18.29 30.91
CA PRO A 27 1.23 18.60 29.65
C PRO A 27 1.65 17.62 28.55
N ILE A 28 0.77 17.40 27.58
CA ILE A 28 1.08 16.61 26.38
C ILE A 28 1.13 17.54 25.18
N ARG A 29 2.26 17.55 24.47
CA ARG A 29 2.40 18.25 23.20
C ARG A 29 2.30 17.25 22.06
N LEU A 30 1.44 17.51 21.08
CA LEU A 30 1.43 16.70 19.85
C LEU A 30 2.67 17.02 19.00
N TYR A 31 3.20 15.98 18.38
CA TYR A 31 4.21 16.08 17.32
C TYR A 31 3.70 15.30 16.11
N PRO A 32 2.60 15.77 15.47
CA PRO A 32 1.88 14.99 14.46
C PRO A 32 2.70 14.86 13.18
N ASP A 33 2.76 13.66 12.63
CA ASP A 33 3.27 13.42 11.28
C ASP A 33 2.34 14.03 10.24
N ILE A 34 2.84 14.99 9.46
CA ILE A 34 2.06 15.66 8.41
C ILE A 34 2.60 15.43 6.99
N ASN A 35 3.61 14.58 6.86
CA ASN A 35 4.47 14.56 5.66
C ASN A 35 4.70 13.16 5.07
N HIS A 36 4.16 12.12 5.71
CA HIS A 36 4.27 10.75 5.23
C HIS A 36 2.92 10.11 4.95
N THR A 37 2.81 9.39 3.84
CA THR A 37 1.57 8.68 3.42
C THR A 37 1.53 7.23 3.90
N VAL A 38 2.69 6.59 4.09
CA VAL A 38 2.82 5.20 4.54
C VAL A 38 3.92 5.07 5.58
N ARG A 39 3.89 3.96 6.35
CA ARG A 39 4.90 3.65 7.37
C ARG A 39 5.09 4.83 8.35
N CYS A 40 3.99 5.45 8.74
CA CYS A 40 3.93 6.72 9.46
C CYS A 40 2.90 6.70 10.59
N GLN A 41 2.76 7.81 11.31
CA GLN A 41 1.79 7.92 12.41
C GLN A 41 0.34 7.88 11.92
N TYR A 42 0.05 8.56 10.81
CA TYR A 42 -1.29 8.69 10.22
C TYR A 42 -1.22 8.34 8.73
N PRO A 43 -1.25 7.05 8.36
CA PRO A 43 -1.19 6.64 6.97
C PRO A 43 -2.46 7.08 6.21
N VAL A 44 -2.31 7.23 4.89
CA VAL A 44 -3.46 7.50 4.01
C VAL A 44 -4.43 6.32 4.11
N ARG A 45 -5.66 6.61 4.49
CA ARG A 45 -6.72 5.61 4.61
C ARG A 45 -7.14 5.10 3.24
N ASP A 46 -7.34 3.78 3.14
CA ASP A 46 -7.83 3.09 1.95
C ASP A 46 -7.01 3.42 0.69
N TRP A 47 -5.68 3.57 0.86
CA TRP A 47 -4.79 3.96 -0.23
C TRP A 47 -4.58 2.79 -1.19
N ASP A 48 -4.87 3.01 -2.48
CA ASP A 48 -4.67 1.98 -3.49
C ASP A 48 -3.17 1.58 -3.61
N PRO A 49 -2.84 0.27 -3.67
CA PRO A 49 -1.47 -0.20 -3.81
C PRO A 49 -0.71 0.42 -5.00
N ALA A 50 -1.40 0.78 -6.08
CA ALA A 50 -0.77 1.44 -7.22
C ALA A 50 -0.16 2.79 -6.84
N PHE A 51 -0.85 3.59 -6.03
CA PHE A 51 -0.29 4.82 -5.49
C PHE A 51 0.82 4.53 -4.50
N ALA A 52 0.61 3.64 -3.54
CA ALA A 52 1.59 3.37 -2.50
C ALA A 52 2.93 2.86 -3.06
N ASN A 53 2.90 2.03 -4.09
CA ASN A 53 4.08 1.46 -4.72
C ASN A 53 4.80 2.45 -5.66
N THR A 54 4.14 3.51 -6.13
CA THR A 54 4.75 4.49 -7.06
C THR A 54 5.10 5.81 -6.38
N LEU A 55 4.25 6.30 -5.48
CA LEU A 55 4.48 7.56 -4.77
C LEU A 55 5.29 7.37 -3.49
N GLY A 56 5.24 6.18 -2.89
CA GLY A 56 6.02 5.85 -1.72
C GLY A 56 5.66 6.71 -0.51
N ARG A 57 6.67 7.13 0.25
CA ARG A 57 6.51 7.64 1.62
C ARG A 57 6.30 9.15 1.71
N GLU A 58 7.01 9.94 0.92
CA GLU A 58 7.04 11.43 1.00
C GLU A 58 6.58 12.11 -0.31
N PRO A 59 5.43 11.73 -0.94
CA PRO A 59 4.93 12.42 -2.12
C PRO A 59 4.30 13.77 -1.79
N VAL A 60 4.02 14.59 -2.82
CA VAL A 60 3.15 15.77 -2.69
C VAL A 60 1.77 15.34 -2.20
N MET A 61 1.34 15.78 -1.02
CA MET A 61 0.19 15.17 -0.34
C MET A 61 -0.71 16.20 0.34
N PRO A 62 -1.48 17.00 -0.41
CA PRO A 62 -2.52 17.85 0.18
C PRO A 62 -3.60 16.97 0.84
N MET A 63 -3.76 17.07 2.16
CA MET A 63 -4.71 16.26 2.93
C MET A 63 -5.65 17.11 3.79
N PRO A 64 -6.46 18.01 3.18
CA PRO A 64 -7.27 18.94 3.94
C PRO A 64 -8.31 18.30 4.86
N LYS A 65 -9.04 17.29 4.41
CA LYS A 65 -10.07 16.60 5.20
C LYS A 65 -9.40 15.77 6.30
N ALA A 66 -8.38 14.97 5.95
CA ALA A 66 -7.75 14.08 6.91
C ALA A 66 -7.03 14.83 8.04
N HIS A 67 -6.25 15.87 7.75
CA HIS A 67 -5.57 16.62 8.81
C HIS A 67 -6.51 17.48 9.64
N HIS A 68 -7.58 18.03 9.05
CA HIS A 68 -8.62 18.68 9.82
C HIS A 68 -9.26 17.72 10.83
N HIS A 69 -9.62 16.52 10.38
CA HIS A 69 -10.16 15.47 11.25
C HIS A 69 -9.20 15.08 12.38
N ILE A 70 -7.95 14.77 12.05
CA ILE A 70 -6.92 14.38 13.03
C ILE A 70 -6.71 15.47 14.08
N TYR A 71 -6.66 16.74 13.67
CA TYR A 71 -6.54 17.86 14.60
C TYR A 71 -7.74 17.91 15.56
N LEU A 72 -8.97 17.90 15.04
CA LEU A 72 -10.17 17.94 15.86
C LEU A 72 -10.28 16.75 16.81
N ARG A 73 -9.89 15.56 16.36
CA ARG A 73 -9.93 14.31 17.14
C ARG A 73 -9.08 14.38 18.41
N TYR A 74 -7.95 15.09 18.35
CA TYR A 74 -6.93 15.04 19.39
C TYR A 74 -6.64 16.38 20.09
N LYS A 75 -7.17 17.51 19.60
CA LYS A 75 -6.92 18.83 20.20
C LYS A 75 -7.29 18.91 21.68
N HIS A 76 -8.30 18.17 22.12
CA HIS A 76 -8.78 18.18 23.52
C HIS A 76 -7.90 17.37 24.49
N LEU A 77 -7.00 16.54 23.95
CA LEU A 77 -6.09 15.69 24.73
C LEU A 77 -4.66 16.25 24.82
N SER A 78 -4.42 17.42 24.23
CA SER A 78 -3.10 18.04 24.18
C SER A 78 -3.13 19.52 24.56
N ASP A 79 -1.98 20.03 24.98
CA ASP A 79 -1.75 21.43 25.36
C ASP A 79 -1.16 22.25 24.18
N GLY A 80 -1.25 21.71 22.97
CA GLY A 80 -0.69 22.28 21.75
C GLY A 80 0.12 21.28 20.93
N PHE A 81 0.71 21.74 19.83
CA PHE A 81 1.46 20.90 18.91
C PHE A 81 2.70 21.59 18.35
N GLY A 82 3.62 20.81 17.79
CA GLY A 82 4.56 21.24 16.76
C GLY A 82 4.57 20.19 15.66
N THR A 83 4.29 20.54 14.41
CA THR A 83 4.15 19.54 13.35
C THR A 83 5.48 18.92 12.95
N TYR A 84 5.49 17.60 12.69
CA TYR A 84 6.63 16.91 12.11
C TYR A 84 6.57 16.98 10.58
N SER A 85 7.47 17.76 10.00
CA SER A 85 7.59 18.01 8.56
C SER A 85 9.00 17.68 8.07
N ASP A 86 9.10 17.11 6.86
CA ASP A 86 10.38 16.77 6.20
C ASP A 86 10.68 17.60 4.94
N GLY A 87 9.76 18.42 4.44
CA GLY A 87 9.98 19.05 3.13
C GLY A 87 8.94 20.08 2.71
N ILE A 88 8.81 20.30 1.40
CA ILE A 88 7.81 21.21 0.80
C ILE A 88 6.54 20.49 0.35
N HIS A 89 6.58 19.15 0.28
CA HIS A 89 5.51 18.30 -0.23
C HIS A 89 4.26 18.27 0.65
N ASP A 90 4.41 18.68 1.91
CA ASP A 90 3.37 18.83 2.92
C ASP A 90 3.02 20.31 3.20
N ASP A 91 3.31 21.23 2.26
CA ASP A 91 3.08 22.67 2.42
C ASP A 91 1.65 23.02 2.84
N LEU A 92 0.63 22.46 2.17
CA LEU A 92 -0.76 22.68 2.56
C LEU A 92 -1.01 22.21 3.99
N ASN A 93 -0.50 21.04 4.36
CA ASN A 93 -0.74 20.44 5.66
C ASN A 93 -0.17 21.35 6.77
N LYS A 94 1.00 21.98 6.54
CA LYS A 94 1.53 23.01 7.46
C LYS A 94 0.56 24.18 7.66
N VAL A 95 0.00 24.71 6.56
CA VAL A 95 -0.93 25.84 6.61
C VAL A 95 -2.19 25.47 7.41
N ILE A 96 -2.73 24.27 7.16
CA ILE A 96 -3.92 23.77 7.86
C ILE A 96 -3.67 23.65 9.35
N TRP A 97 -2.59 23.00 9.76
CA TRP A 97 -2.27 22.87 11.18
C TRP A 97 -2.03 24.23 11.84
N ASN A 98 -1.32 25.15 11.19
CA ASN A 98 -1.10 26.50 11.73
C ASN A 98 -2.40 27.29 11.90
N ALA A 99 -3.29 27.24 10.92
CA ALA A 99 -4.58 27.92 10.98
C ALA A 99 -5.47 27.32 12.09
N LEU A 100 -5.57 25.99 12.17
CA LEU A 100 -6.33 25.32 13.22
C LEU A 100 -5.73 25.53 14.62
N GLY A 101 -4.40 25.65 14.71
CA GLY A 101 -3.71 26.02 15.95
C GLY A 101 -4.02 27.42 16.44
N TRP A 102 -4.32 28.35 15.52
CA TRP A 102 -4.76 29.70 15.83
C TRP A 102 -6.26 29.77 16.12
N ASP A 103 -7.07 29.19 15.23
CA ASP A 103 -8.53 29.11 15.33
C ASP A 103 -9.02 27.66 15.11
N PRO A 104 -9.31 26.92 16.21
CA PRO A 104 -9.80 25.55 16.13
C PRO A 104 -11.20 25.39 15.50
N ALA A 105 -11.88 26.50 15.17
CA ALA A 105 -13.17 26.55 14.50
C ALA A 105 -13.10 27.11 13.07
N ALA A 106 -11.88 27.25 12.52
CA ALA A 106 -11.67 27.73 11.16
C ALA A 106 -12.49 26.95 10.12
N ASP A 107 -13.15 27.67 9.22
CA ASP A 107 -13.91 27.09 8.10
C ASP A 107 -12.95 26.59 7.02
N MET A 108 -12.84 25.26 6.86
CA MET A 108 -11.87 24.64 5.96
C MET A 108 -12.01 25.08 4.49
N PRO A 109 -13.22 25.06 3.88
CA PRO A 109 -13.44 25.67 2.57
C PRO A 109 -12.97 27.13 2.47
N ALA A 110 -13.24 27.98 3.46
CA ALA A 110 -12.74 29.37 3.45
C ALA A 110 -11.21 29.43 3.52
N LEU A 111 -10.59 28.62 4.38
CA LEU A 111 -9.12 28.52 4.52
C LEU A 111 -8.45 28.12 3.21
N LEU A 112 -8.99 27.12 2.50
CA LEU A 112 -8.43 26.67 1.23
C LEU A 112 -8.51 27.77 0.14
N ARG A 113 -9.61 28.53 0.12
CA ARG A 113 -9.76 29.68 -0.77
C ARG A 113 -8.81 30.81 -0.41
N GLU A 114 -8.59 31.07 0.88
CA GLU A 114 -7.58 32.05 1.33
C GLU A 114 -6.17 31.62 0.94
N TYR A 115 -5.83 30.34 1.09
CA TYR A 115 -4.57 29.79 0.59
C TYR A 115 -4.41 30.01 -0.92
N GLY A 116 -5.45 29.71 -1.71
CA GLY A 116 -5.48 30.00 -3.14
C GLY A 116 -5.29 31.49 -3.43
N LYS A 117 -5.98 32.37 -2.70
CA LYS A 117 -5.87 33.82 -2.86
C LYS A 117 -4.48 34.36 -2.54
N VAL A 118 -3.83 33.86 -1.49
CA VAL A 118 -2.48 34.29 -1.09
C VAL A 118 -1.45 33.95 -2.17
N TRP A 119 -1.55 32.77 -2.76
CA TRP A 119 -0.50 32.26 -3.65
C TRP A 119 -0.81 32.43 -5.14
N TRP A 120 -2.07 32.44 -5.58
CA TRP A 120 -2.48 32.62 -6.98
C TRP A 120 -3.29 33.90 -7.24
N GLY A 121 -3.74 34.59 -6.19
CA GLY A 121 -4.63 35.74 -6.33
C GLY A 121 -6.11 35.36 -6.34
N ALA A 122 -6.97 36.38 -6.27
CA ALA A 122 -8.42 36.19 -6.09
C ALA A 122 -9.09 35.46 -7.27
N GLU A 123 -8.56 35.58 -8.49
CA GLU A 123 -9.14 34.99 -9.70
C GLU A 123 -9.10 33.45 -9.68
N LEU A 124 -8.04 32.85 -9.14
CA LEU A 124 -7.83 31.40 -9.11
C LEU A 124 -8.12 30.78 -7.73
N ALA A 125 -8.56 31.58 -6.75
CA ALA A 125 -8.72 31.13 -5.36
C ALA A 125 -9.71 29.96 -5.22
N GLU A 126 -10.85 30.03 -5.90
CA GLU A 126 -11.89 28.99 -5.88
C GLU A 126 -11.39 27.70 -6.58
N ASP A 127 -10.79 27.84 -7.77
CA ASP A 127 -10.24 26.70 -8.53
C ASP A 127 -9.14 25.98 -7.75
N VAL A 128 -8.25 26.73 -7.07
CA VAL A 128 -7.20 26.15 -6.22
C VAL A 128 -7.80 25.42 -5.03
N ALA A 129 -8.79 26.01 -4.35
CA ALA A 129 -9.44 25.35 -3.22
C ALA A 129 -10.07 24.02 -3.64
N GLN A 130 -10.86 24.04 -4.73
CA GLN A 130 -11.45 22.84 -5.31
C GLN A 130 -10.38 21.82 -5.71
N GLY A 131 -9.32 22.26 -6.39
CA GLY A 131 -8.24 21.39 -6.85
C GLY A 131 -7.50 20.69 -5.71
N LEU A 132 -7.34 21.33 -4.54
CA LEU A 132 -6.71 20.71 -3.37
C LEU A 132 -7.60 19.64 -2.73
N GLU A 133 -8.92 19.87 -2.67
CA GLU A 133 -9.86 18.84 -2.19
C GLU A 133 -9.93 17.66 -3.16
N MET A 134 -9.95 17.92 -4.46
CA MET A 134 -9.97 16.87 -5.48
C MET A 134 -8.71 16.00 -5.45
N LEU A 135 -7.53 16.58 -5.15
CA LEU A 135 -6.31 15.79 -5.02
C LEU A 135 -6.37 14.81 -3.86
N GLU A 136 -6.98 15.15 -2.72
CA GLU A 136 -7.17 14.18 -1.63
C GLU A 136 -8.20 13.10 -2.02
N GLU A 137 -9.24 13.49 -2.78
CA GLU A 137 -10.28 12.56 -3.25
C GLU A 137 -9.75 11.53 -4.26
N ASN A 138 -8.70 11.85 -5.01
CA ASN A 138 -8.05 10.90 -5.93
C ASN A 138 -7.59 9.61 -5.22
N TRP A 139 -7.38 9.63 -3.90
CA TRP A 139 -6.81 8.50 -3.16
C TRP A 139 -7.88 7.65 -2.48
N ARG A 140 -9.16 7.99 -2.69
CA ARG A 140 -10.29 7.24 -2.16
C ARG A 140 -10.71 6.16 -3.16
N GLY A 141 -10.79 4.94 -2.67
CA GLY A 141 -11.30 3.81 -3.44
C GLY A 141 -10.32 3.26 -4.48
N PRO A 142 -10.74 2.24 -5.25
CA PRO A 142 -9.92 1.60 -6.27
C PRO A 142 -9.53 2.57 -7.39
N ILE A 143 -8.23 2.63 -7.72
CA ILE A 143 -7.70 3.60 -8.70
C ILE A 143 -8.28 3.41 -10.10
N LEU A 144 -8.56 2.16 -10.50
CA LEU A 144 -9.00 1.83 -11.86
C LEU A 144 -10.37 2.43 -12.20
N GLU A 145 -11.25 2.55 -11.20
CA GLU A 145 -12.64 3.01 -11.33
C GLU A 145 -12.81 4.48 -10.94
N ASN A 146 -11.80 5.10 -10.32
CA ASN A 146 -11.90 6.46 -9.81
C ASN A 146 -11.95 7.51 -10.95
N ALA A 147 -13.15 8.04 -11.20
CA ALA A 147 -13.41 9.06 -12.22
C ALA A 147 -12.92 10.47 -11.85
N ALA A 148 -12.62 10.73 -10.56
CA ALA A 148 -12.15 12.05 -10.11
C ALA A 148 -10.70 12.34 -10.54
N ILE A 149 -9.90 11.30 -10.83
CA ILE A 149 -8.48 11.46 -11.22
C ILE A 149 -8.33 12.22 -12.55
N PRO A 150 -9.03 11.86 -13.65
CA PRO A 150 -9.01 12.68 -14.87
C PRO A 150 -9.51 14.11 -14.66
N GLU A 151 -10.59 14.30 -13.88
CA GLU A 151 -11.19 15.62 -13.61
C GLU A 151 -10.24 16.52 -12.82
N SER A 152 -9.59 15.99 -11.78
CA SER A 152 -8.63 16.74 -10.96
C SER A 152 -7.41 17.14 -11.78
N ARG A 153 -6.90 16.25 -12.65
CA ARG A 153 -5.86 16.59 -13.63
C ARG A 153 -6.30 17.73 -14.53
N GLU A 154 -7.49 17.67 -15.12
CA GLU A 154 -7.97 18.72 -16.03
C GLU A 154 -8.11 20.09 -15.36
N LEU A 155 -8.59 20.11 -14.12
CA LEU A 155 -8.62 21.34 -13.32
C LEU A 155 -7.21 21.89 -13.07
N TRP A 156 -6.25 21.05 -12.65
CA TRP A 156 -4.88 21.50 -12.41
C TRP A 156 -4.15 21.94 -13.68
N GLU A 157 -4.40 21.31 -14.84
CA GLU A 157 -3.91 21.79 -16.14
C GLU A 157 -4.49 23.17 -16.47
N SER A 158 -5.78 23.41 -16.17
CA SER A 158 -6.43 24.71 -16.36
C SER A 158 -5.86 25.80 -15.43
N ILE A 159 -5.64 25.47 -14.15
CA ILE A 159 -4.98 26.36 -13.17
C ILE A 159 -3.57 26.71 -13.65
N ALA A 160 -2.79 25.72 -14.08
CA ALA A 160 -1.42 25.92 -14.55
C ALA A 160 -1.36 26.89 -15.74
N LYS A 161 -2.24 26.73 -16.74
CA LYS A 161 -2.33 27.63 -17.91
C LYS A 161 -2.67 29.08 -17.54
N ARG A 162 -3.45 29.28 -16.48
CA ARG A 162 -3.88 30.60 -16.00
C ARG A 162 -2.96 31.18 -14.93
N THR A 163 -1.99 30.41 -14.43
CA THR A 163 -1.05 30.87 -13.41
C THR A 163 -0.05 31.84 -14.02
N THR A 164 -0.10 33.10 -13.59
CA THR A 164 0.90 34.10 -13.99
C THR A 164 2.26 33.73 -13.42
N GLY A 165 3.31 33.69 -14.26
CA GLY A 165 4.66 33.35 -13.83
C GLY A 165 4.82 31.88 -13.43
N PHE A 166 4.12 30.96 -14.11
CA PHE A 166 4.14 29.53 -13.77
C PHE A 166 5.56 28.97 -13.55
N ASP A 167 6.56 29.36 -14.34
CA ASP A 167 7.95 28.87 -14.24
C ASP A 167 8.65 29.17 -12.90
N THR A 168 8.16 30.16 -12.14
CA THR A 168 8.66 30.49 -10.79
C THR A 168 7.63 30.18 -9.69
N HIS A 169 6.44 29.70 -10.06
CA HIS A 169 5.36 29.36 -9.13
C HIS A 169 5.42 27.89 -8.71
N TRP A 170 6.29 27.59 -7.74
CA TRP A 170 6.57 26.22 -7.33
C TRP A 170 5.34 25.46 -6.80
N ARG A 171 4.36 26.15 -6.19
CA ARG A 171 3.13 25.49 -5.72
C ARG A 171 2.25 25.03 -6.88
N ALA A 172 2.11 25.86 -7.91
CA ALA A 172 1.39 25.48 -9.14
C ALA A 172 2.08 24.30 -9.82
N GLN A 173 3.41 24.32 -9.91
CA GLN A 173 4.19 23.22 -10.45
C GLN A 173 4.02 21.94 -9.64
N MET A 174 4.06 22.05 -8.30
CA MET A 174 3.99 20.91 -7.38
C MET A 174 2.63 20.20 -7.42
N TYR A 175 1.53 20.95 -7.41
CA TYR A 175 0.20 20.35 -7.50
C TYR A 175 -0.14 19.85 -8.90
N LEU A 176 0.37 20.50 -9.96
CA LEU A 176 0.27 19.97 -11.32
C LEU A 176 1.04 18.66 -11.47
N LEU A 177 2.26 18.58 -10.91
CA LEU A 177 3.05 17.35 -10.87
C LEU A 177 2.21 16.24 -10.21
N ARG A 178 1.59 16.54 -9.06
CA ARG A 178 0.77 15.56 -8.36
C ARG A 178 -0.42 15.08 -9.18
N ALA A 179 -1.17 15.99 -9.80
CA ALA A 179 -2.33 15.65 -10.59
C ALA A 179 -1.98 14.83 -11.85
N ARG A 180 -0.85 15.17 -12.52
CA ARG A 180 -0.33 14.39 -13.65
C ARG A 180 0.14 13.00 -13.21
N TYR A 181 0.81 12.92 -12.06
CA TYR A 181 1.27 11.65 -11.51
C TYR A 181 0.10 10.73 -11.20
N ASP A 182 -0.95 11.24 -10.57
CA ASP A 182 -2.13 10.41 -10.25
C ASP A 182 -2.78 9.84 -11.52
N ALA A 183 -2.93 10.68 -12.56
CA ALA A 183 -3.45 10.24 -13.85
C ALA A 183 -2.52 9.25 -14.58
N TYR A 184 -1.20 9.42 -14.45
CA TYR A 184 -0.22 8.50 -15.03
C TYR A 184 -0.31 7.12 -14.38
N VAL A 185 -0.37 7.06 -13.04
CA VAL A 185 -0.50 5.81 -12.29
C VAL A 185 -1.80 5.11 -12.65
N GLN A 186 -2.92 5.83 -12.76
CA GLN A 186 -4.19 5.23 -13.21
C GLN A 186 -4.07 4.63 -14.62
N ALA A 187 -3.47 5.36 -15.57
CA ALA A 187 -3.28 4.87 -16.93
C ALA A 187 -2.36 3.64 -16.99
N LYS A 188 -1.27 3.65 -16.21
CA LYS A 188 -0.33 2.53 -16.06
C LYS A 188 -1.00 1.30 -15.46
N ALA A 189 -1.72 1.47 -14.34
CA ALA A 189 -2.45 0.39 -13.70
C ALA A 189 -3.48 -0.26 -14.65
N ARG A 190 -4.24 0.54 -15.42
CA ARG A 190 -5.18 0.02 -16.42
C ARG A 190 -4.49 -0.77 -17.53
N ALA A 191 -3.40 -0.25 -18.09
CA ALA A 191 -2.67 -0.93 -19.16
C ALA A 191 -2.06 -2.25 -18.67
N GLU A 192 -1.38 -2.23 -17.53
CA GLU A 192 -0.69 -3.39 -16.99
C GLU A 192 -1.63 -4.48 -16.47
N ALA A 193 -2.79 -4.10 -15.93
CA ALA A 193 -3.86 -5.04 -15.61
C ALA A 193 -4.40 -5.74 -16.89
N GLY A 194 -4.52 -5.00 -17.99
CA GLY A 194 -4.87 -5.56 -19.30
C GLY A 194 -3.83 -6.57 -19.80
N PHE A 195 -2.55 -6.23 -19.70
CA PHE A 195 -1.46 -7.15 -20.10
C PHE A 195 -1.41 -8.41 -19.22
N GLU A 196 -1.61 -8.29 -17.91
CA GLU A 196 -1.71 -9.44 -17.00
C GLU A 196 -2.92 -10.31 -17.35
N HIS A 197 -4.08 -9.72 -17.66
CA HIS A 197 -5.27 -10.45 -18.05
C HIS A 197 -5.02 -11.32 -19.30
N GLU A 198 -4.46 -10.73 -20.36
CA GLU A 198 -4.14 -11.47 -21.59
C GLU A 198 -3.05 -12.53 -21.35
N ALA A 199 -2.08 -12.25 -20.48
CA ALA A 199 -1.08 -13.24 -20.08
C ALA A 199 -1.72 -14.44 -19.39
N LEU A 200 -2.60 -14.24 -18.41
CA LEU A 200 -3.30 -15.33 -17.73
C LEU A 200 -4.23 -16.10 -18.68
N ALA A 201 -4.88 -15.42 -19.63
CA ALA A 201 -5.68 -16.05 -20.68
C ALA A 201 -4.84 -16.91 -21.65
N ALA A 202 -3.59 -16.51 -21.91
CA ALA A 202 -2.64 -17.35 -22.66
C ALA A 202 -2.24 -18.60 -21.86
N LEU A 203 -1.97 -18.46 -20.55
CA LEU A 203 -1.62 -19.59 -19.68
C LEU A 203 -2.75 -20.62 -19.57
N SER A 204 -4.02 -20.18 -19.50
CA SER A 204 -5.17 -21.09 -19.41
C SER A 204 -5.34 -22.00 -20.62
N ARG A 205 -4.66 -21.71 -21.75
CA ARG A 205 -4.67 -22.53 -22.97
C ARG A 205 -3.53 -23.55 -23.03
N ALA A 206 -2.73 -23.70 -21.98
CA ALA A 206 -1.59 -24.62 -21.96
C ALA A 206 -1.96 -26.08 -22.22
N SER A 207 -3.19 -26.50 -21.92
CA SER A 207 -3.71 -27.83 -22.26
C SER A 207 -3.90 -28.04 -23.78
N GLU A 208 -4.12 -26.96 -24.54
CA GLU A 208 -4.33 -26.97 -25.98
C GLU A 208 -3.02 -26.80 -26.76
N VAL A 209 -2.18 -25.85 -26.35
CA VAL A 209 -0.97 -25.43 -27.10
C VAL A 209 0.34 -25.92 -26.50
N GLY A 210 0.31 -26.48 -25.28
CA GLY A 210 1.49 -26.85 -24.52
C GLY A 210 2.00 -25.74 -23.59
N ILE A 211 2.71 -26.15 -22.53
CA ILE A 211 3.15 -25.26 -21.44
C ILE A 211 4.15 -24.21 -21.94
N GLU A 212 5.15 -24.61 -22.74
CA GLU A 212 6.17 -23.70 -23.26
C GLU A 212 5.56 -22.60 -24.14
N GLU A 213 4.72 -22.98 -25.10
CA GLU A 213 4.06 -22.02 -26.00
C GLU A 213 3.11 -21.08 -25.25
N ALA A 214 2.37 -21.58 -24.26
CA ALA A 214 1.51 -20.76 -23.42
C ALA A 214 2.31 -19.73 -22.59
N ILE A 215 3.43 -20.15 -22.00
CA ILE A 215 4.33 -19.27 -21.26
C ILE A 215 4.96 -18.22 -22.18
N ASP A 216 5.42 -18.60 -23.37
CA ASP A 216 6.03 -17.65 -24.31
C ASP A 216 5.03 -16.58 -24.77
N LYS A 217 3.77 -16.95 -25.00
CA LYS A 217 2.69 -16.00 -25.27
C LYS A 217 2.43 -15.07 -24.08
N ALA A 218 2.35 -15.62 -22.87
CA ALA A 218 2.16 -14.82 -21.66
C ALA A 218 3.31 -13.82 -21.45
N ARG A 219 4.56 -14.23 -21.67
CA ARG A 219 5.72 -13.32 -21.66
C ARG A 219 5.60 -12.20 -22.68
N ALA A 220 5.19 -12.51 -23.91
CA ALA A 220 5.00 -11.51 -24.95
C ALA A 220 3.92 -10.48 -24.57
N GLU A 221 2.84 -10.90 -23.91
CA GLU A 221 1.81 -10.01 -23.38
C GLU A 221 2.35 -9.12 -22.26
N LEU A 222 3.04 -9.69 -21.27
CA LEU A 222 3.63 -8.93 -20.16
C LEU A 222 4.72 -7.94 -20.64
N ALA A 223 5.48 -8.29 -21.67
CA ALA A 223 6.53 -7.45 -22.26
C ALA A 223 6.00 -6.16 -22.91
N LYS A 224 4.69 -6.06 -23.18
CA LYS A 224 4.07 -4.81 -23.66
C LYS A 224 4.22 -3.67 -22.67
N ALA A 225 4.42 -3.96 -21.38
CA ALA A 225 4.71 -2.97 -20.35
C ALA A 225 6.07 -2.25 -20.54
N ASP A 226 6.97 -2.79 -21.36
CA ASP A 226 8.24 -2.12 -21.72
C ASP A 226 8.03 -1.00 -22.76
N GLY A 227 6.85 -0.95 -23.39
CA GLY A 227 6.45 0.12 -24.31
C GLY A 227 5.97 1.39 -23.59
N PRO A 228 5.81 2.50 -24.33
CA PRO A 228 5.35 3.75 -23.74
C PRO A 228 3.89 3.65 -23.29
N ILE A 229 3.65 3.73 -21.98
CA ILE A 229 2.31 3.87 -21.40
C ILE A 229 2.06 5.35 -21.11
N ALA A 230 0.98 5.91 -21.66
CA ALA A 230 0.58 7.31 -21.51
C ALA A 230 1.77 8.31 -21.64
N PRO A 231 2.52 8.27 -22.76
CA PRO A 231 3.78 9.01 -22.91
C PRO A 231 3.66 10.51 -22.63
N GLY A 232 2.55 11.15 -23.02
CA GLY A 232 2.33 12.58 -22.75
C GLY A 232 2.18 12.92 -21.26
N LEU A 233 1.61 12.01 -20.45
CA LEU A 233 1.57 12.20 -18.99
C LEU A 233 2.95 12.05 -18.39
N ARG A 234 3.71 11.03 -18.82
CA ARG A 234 5.09 10.81 -18.36
C ARG A 234 5.99 12.00 -18.69
N GLU A 235 5.98 12.46 -19.94
CA GLU A 235 6.72 13.64 -20.37
C GLU A 235 6.30 14.90 -19.58
N GLY A 236 4.99 15.04 -19.32
CA GLY A 236 4.45 16.12 -18.50
C GLY A 236 4.94 16.10 -17.04
N ILE A 237 5.20 14.93 -16.47
CA ILE A 237 5.76 14.76 -15.11
C ILE A 237 7.27 15.07 -15.15
N GLU A 238 8.00 14.43 -16.06
CA GLU A 238 9.45 14.56 -16.18
C GLU A 238 9.87 16.01 -16.50
N SER A 239 9.11 16.71 -17.35
CA SER A 239 9.38 18.11 -17.71
C SER A 239 9.17 19.10 -16.54
N LEU A 240 8.30 18.79 -15.58
CA LEU A 240 8.12 19.61 -14.37
C LEU A 240 9.30 19.47 -13.41
N GLY A 241 10.00 18.33 -13.43
CA GLY A 241 11.09 18.06 -12.49
C GLY A 241 12.19 19.13 -12.49
N PRO A 242 12.82 19.46 -13.63
CA PRO A 242 13.83 20.50 -13.69
C PRO A 242 13.31 21.89 -13.35
N ILE A 243 12.02 22.17 -13.59
CA ILE A 243 11.38 23.45 -13.24
C ILE A 243 11.24 23.56 -11.72
N LEU A 244 10.74 22.51 -11.06
CA LEU A 244 10.62 22.42 -9.60
C LEU A 244 11.97 22.45 -8.89
N LEU A 245 12.98 21.80 -9.47
CA LEU A 245 14.35 21.87 -8.93
C LEU A 245 14.88 23.31 -8.98
N ARG A 246 14.63 24.06 -10.06
CA ARG A 246 15.06 25.46 -10.17
C ARG A 246 14.24 26.42 -9.31
N SER A 247 12.92 26.21 -9.21
CA SER A 247 12.02 27.14 -8.55
C SER A 247 12.08 27.06 -7.03
N ILE A 248 12.26 25.85 -6.46
CA ILE A 248 12.25 25.63 -5.01
C ILE A 248 13.25 24.58 -4.52
N GLY A 249 14.02 23.95 -5.41
CA GLY A 249 15.00 22.93 -5.03
C GLY A 249 14.39 21.55 -4.79
N TYR A 250 13.22 21.23 -5.35
CA TYR A 250 12.58 19.94 -5.10
C TYR A 250 13.40 18.77 -5.66
N GLN A 251 13.87 17.88 -4.77
CA GLN A 251 14.68 16.71 -5.08
C GLN A 251 13.82 15.50 -5.47
N LEU A 252 13.31 15.47 -6.69
CA LEU A 252 12.37 14.44 -7.16
C LEU A 252 13.01 13.09 -7.57
N SER A 253 14.33 12.94 -7.42
CA SER A 253 15.08 11.71 -7.71
C SER A 253 16.35 11.63 -6.86
N ALA A 254 16.83 10.43 -6.53
CA ALA A 254 18.16 10.25 -5.96
C ALA A 254 19.29 10.51 -6.97
N LYS A 255 18.98 10.44 -8.26
CA LYS A 255 19.94 10.66 -9.37
C LYS A 255 20.19 12.16 -9.59
N GLU A 256 21.30 12.47 -10.23
CA GLU A 256 21.58 13.82 -10.73
C GLU A 256 20.46 14.28 -11.68
N PRO A 257 20.03 15.56 -11.67
CA PRO A 257 20.56 16.68 -10.87
C PRO A 257 19.91 16.86 -9.47
N TYR A 258 18.99 15.99 -9.08
CA TYR A 258 18.11 16.19 -7.91
C TYR A 258 18.76 15.82 -6.57
N LYS A 259 19.53 14.72 -6.53
CA LYS A 259 20.31 14.25 -5.37
C LYS A 259 19.49 14.09 -4.08
N ALA A 260 18.27 13.59 -4.17
CA ALA A 260 17.53 13.16 -2.97
C ALA A 260 18.36 12.11 -2.23
N ARG A 261 18.21 12.04 -0.89
CA ARG A 261 19.02 11.15 -0.06
C ARG A 261 18.85 9.68 -0.44
N ASN A 262 17.64 9.27 -0.80
CA ASN A 262 17.30 7.95 -1.34
C ASN A 262 15.89 8.00 -1.96
N SER A 263 15.45 6.88 -2.54
CA SER A 263 14.16 6.76 -3.22
C SER A 263 12.93 6.98 -2.32
N GLU A 264 13.04 6.88 -1.00
CA GLU A 264 11.92 7.17 -0.08
C GLU A 264 11.78 8.66 0.26
N ARG A 265 12.78 9.49 -0.06
CA ARG A 265 12.86 10.91 0.35
C ARG A 265 12.36 11.85 -0.74
N GLY A 266 11.06 11.78 -1.05
CA GLY A 266 10.40 12.64 -2.04
C GLY A 266 10.78 12.35 -3.50
N ALA A 267 11.54 11.28 -3.74
CA ALA A 267 12.13 10.92 -5.02
C ALA A 267 11.15 10.17 -5.95
N VAL A 268 9.96 10.73 -6.16
CA VAL A 268 8.85 10.08 -6.88
C VAL A 268 9.15 9.73 -8.35
N LEU A 269 10.13 10.37 -8.99
CA LEU A 269 10.54 10.01 -10.36
C LEU A 269 11.27 8.67 -10.42
N ASP A 270 11.92 8.25 -9.32
CA ASP A 270 12.63 6.98 -9.27
C ASP A 270 11.68 5.77 -9.31
N TRP A 271 10.37 5.99 -9.19
CA TRP A 271 9.35 4.95 -9.09
C TRP A 271 8.40 4.89 -10.29
N LEU A 272 8.59 5.74 -11.31
CA LEU A 272 7.75 5.74 -12.52
C LEU A 272 7.75 4.38 -13.24
N ASP A 273 8.87 3.66 -13.14
CA ASP A 273 9.06 2.35 -13.77
C ASP A 273 8.67 1.16 -12.86
N GLN A 274 8.12 1.42 -11.67
CA GLN A 274 7.63 0.37 -10.78
C GLN A 274 6.49 -0.42 -11.45
N PRO A 275 6.59 -1.75 -11.60
CA PRO A 275 5.49 -2.57 -12.08
C PRO A 275 4.30 -2.53 -11.12
N LEU A 276 3.10 -2.42 -11.68
CA LEU A 276 1.81 -2.39 -10.99
C LEU A 276 0.99 -3.67 -11.21
N ASN A 277 1.60 -4.69 -11.81
CA ASN A 277 1.02 -6.02 -12.03
C ASN A 277 1.99 -7.11 -11.55
N ASP A 278 1.58 -8.37 -11.65
CA ASP A 278 2.34 -9.52 -11.18
C ASP A 278 3.53 -9.90 -12.08
N ARG A 279 3.87 -9.12 -13.11
CA ARG A 279 4.91 -9.48 -14.10
C ARG A 279 6.22 -9.98 -13.47
N PRO A 280 6.86 -9.28 -12.51
CA PRO A 280 8.11 -9.76 -11.93
C PRO A 280 7.98 -11.13 -11.25
N TRP A 281 6.87 -11.37 -10.56
CA TRP A 281 6.58 -12.66 -9.94
C TRP A 281 6.27 -13.73 -10.99
N LEU A 282 5.43 -13.43 -11.99
CA LEU A 282 5.07 -14.36 -13.06
C LEU A 282 6.29 -14.85 -13.83
N GLU A 283 7.21 -13.96 -14.20
CA GLU A 283 8.46 -14.34 -14.89
C GLU A 283 9.30 -15.33 -14.06
N GLN A 284 9.45 -15.07 -12.76
CA GLN A 284 10.12 -16.00 -11.84
C GLN A 284 9.38 -17.34 -11.72
N ARG A 285 8.04 -17.33 -11.74
CA ARG A 285 7.24 -18.55 -11.73
C ARG A 285 7.39 -19.34 -13.02
N PHE A 286 7.45 -18.68 -14.17
CA PHE A 286 7.66 -19.34 -15.47
C PHE A 286 9.00 -20.06 -15.52
N GLU A 287 10.09 -19.42 -15.08
CA GLU A 287 11.40 -20.08 -14.96
C GLU A 287 11.35 -21.31 -14.06
N THR A 288 10.68 -21.18 -12.92
CA THR A 288 10.50 -22.27 -11.96
C THR A 288 9.76 -23.45 -12.59
N ILE A 289 8.62 -23.19 -13.25
CA ILE A 289 7.79 -24.20 -13.92
C ILE A 289 8.57 -24.90 -15.04
N LEU A 290 9.23 -24.14 -15.91
CA LEU A 290 10.00 -24.70 -17.04
C LEU A 290 11.19 -25.56 -16.57
N SER A 291 11.72 -25.33 -15.37
CA SER A 291 12.80 -26.14 -14.80
C SER A 291 12.35 -27.49 -14.21
N MET A 292 11.04 -27.69 -14.02
CA MET A 292 10.51 -28.94 -13.48
C MET A 292 10.65 -30.06 -14.51
N LYS A 293 10.98 -31.28 -14.05
CA LYS A 293 11.17 -32.46 -14.92
C LYS A 293 9.87 -33.18 -15.26
N ASP A 294 8.85 -33.03 -14.42
CA ASP A 294 7.57 -33.71 -14.56
C ASP A 294 6.53 -32.78 -15.19
N GLN A 295 6.01 -33.17 -16.35
CA GLN A 295 5.02 -32.40 -17.08
C GLN A 295 3.69 -32.30 -16.32
N GLN A 296 3.34 -33.28 -15.48
CA GLN A 296 2.14 -33.20 -14.66
C GLN A 296 2.31 -32.15 -13.55
N ALA A 297 3.45 -32.14 -12.87
CA ALA A 297 3.80 -31.09 -11.91
C ALA A 297 3.84 -29.69 -12.56
N GLN A 298 4.34 -29.57 -13.79
CA GLN A 298 4.32 -28.30 -14.54
C GLN A 298 2.90 -27.80 -14.77
N ARG A 299 1.99 -28.69 -15.21
CA ARG A 299 0.57 -28.34 -15.43
C ARG A 299 -0.09 -27.90 -14.14
N ALA A 300 0.07 -28.66 -13.06
CA ALA A 300 -0.50 -28.32 -11.76
C ALA A 300 0.00 -26.97 -11.23
N ALA A 301 1.31 -26.69 -11.37
CA ALA A 301 1.89 -25.42 -10.95
C ALA A 301 1.42 -24.24 -11.82
N LEU A 302 1.12 -24.49 -13.10
CA LEU A 302 0.56 -23.47 -13.99
C LEU A 302 -0.91 -23.21 -13.69
N ASP A 303 -1.70 -24.26 -13.45
CA ASP A 303 -3.09 -24.17 -13.04
C ASP A 303 -3.22 -23.39 -11.72
N GLU A 304 -2.31 -23.59 -10.76
CA GLU A 304 -2.26 -22.78 -9.52
C GLU A 304 -2.04 -21.29 -9.81
N VAL A 305 -1.21 -20.94 -10.80
CA VAL A 305 -1.00 -19.53 -11.20
C VAL A 305 -2.27 -18.94 -11.81
N VAL A 306 -2.94 -19.69 -12.71
CA VAL A 306 -4.17 -19.24 -13.38
C VAL A 306 -5.33 -19.07 -12.39
N HIS A 307 -5.46 -20.01 -11.46
CA HIS A 307 -6.55 -20.06 -10.47
C HIS A 307 -6.14 -19.52 -9.10
N TRP A 308 -5.08 -18.71 -9.02
CA TRP A 308 -4.51 -18.25 -7.75
C TRP A 308 -5.54 -17.62 -6.81
N LYS A 309 -6.44 -16.79 -7.37
CA LYS A 309 -7.45 -16.01 -6.65
C LYS A 309 -8.78 -16.76 -6.52
N ASP A 310 -8.89 -17.98 -7.04
CA ASP A 310 -10.12 -18.76 -7.06
C ASP A 310 -10.16 -19.74 -5.88
N PRO A 311 -11.04 -19.53 -4.88
CA PRO A 311 -11.17 -20.43 -3.76
C PRO A 311 -12.06 -21.65 -4.06
N GLY A 312 -12.61 -21.74 -5.28
CA GLY A 312 -13.59 -22.74 -5.68
C GLY A 312 -15.01 -22.46 -5.16
N PRO A 313 -16.00 -23.26 -5.58
CA PRO A 313 -17.40 -23.05 -5.19
C PRO A 313 -17.63 -23.12 -3.67
N GLY A 314 -18.20 -22.05 -3.11
CA GLY A 314 -18.48 -21.95 -1.68
C GLY A 314 -17.24 -21.69 -0.79
N GLY A 315 -16.10 -21.38 -1.41
CA GLY A 315 -14.93 -20.84 -0.73
C GLY A 315 -14.86 -19.31 -0.81
N PHE A 316 -13.90 -18.74 -0.08
CA PHE A 316 -13.67 -17.30 0.04
C PHE A 316 -12.21 -16.98 -0.25
N TYR A 317 -11.94 -15.81 -0.84
CA TYR A 317 -10.60 -15.27 -1.04
C TYR A 317 -10.60 -13.78 -0.69
N ASP A 318 -9.67 -13.40 0.17
CA ASP A 318 -9.45 -12.02 0.60
C ASP A 318 -8.02 -11.59 0.25
N ASP A 319 -7.91 -10.46 -0.44
CA ASP A 319 -6.65 -9.74 -0.68
C ASP A 319 -6.61 -8.56 0.30
N LEU A 320 -5.93 -8.77 1.42
CA LEU A 320 -6.11 -7.93 2.59
C LEU A 320 -5.50 -6.53 2.44
N GLY A 321 -4.57 -6.36 1.51
CA GLY A 321 -3.95 -5.08 1.21
C GLY A 321 -4.66 -4.29 0.09
N ALA A 322 -5.56 -4.93 -0.67
CA ALA A 322 -6.26 -4.29 -1.77
C ALA A 322 -7.58 -3.62 -1.30
N VAL A 323 -7.81 -2.40 -1.78
CA VAL A 323 -9.00 -1.62 -1.44
C VAL A 323 -10.25 -2.37 -1.89
N GLY A 324 -11.18 -2.59 -0.97
CA GLY A 324 -12.43 -3.30 -1.22
C GLY A 324 -12.33 -4.82 -1.35
N ARG A 325 -11.17 -5.43 -1.06
CA ARG A 325 -10.96 -6.90 -1.15
C ARG A 325 -10.68 -7.58 0.19
N SER A 326 -11.00 -6.89 1.28
CA SER A 326 -10.90 -7.39 2.66
C SER A 326 -12.26 -7.42 3.40
N PRO A 327 -13.34 -7.93 2.78
CA PRO A 327 -14.70 -7.83 3.34
C PRO A 327 -14.87 -8.52 4.70
N HIS A 328 -14.05 -9.53 4.99
CA HIS A 328 -14.13 -10.28 6.24
C HIS A 328 -13.28 -9.69 7.37
N VAL A 329 -12.49 -8.63 7.14
CA VAL A 329 -11.67 -8.03 8.22
C VAL A 329 -12.57 -7.31 9.22
N VAL A 330 -12.37 -7.60 10.50
CA VAL A 330 -13.07 -6.92 11.59
C VAL A 330 -12.27 -5.71 12.03
N TYR A 331 -12.84 -4.51 11.85
CA TYR A 331 -12.27 -3.25 12.32
C TYR A 331 -12.82 -2.91 13.70
N GLN A 332 -11.98 -2.97 14.74
CA GLN A 332 -12.39 -2.72 16.12
C GLN A 332 -12.83 -1.27 16.38
N GLN A 333 -12.26 -0.31 15.66
CA GLN A 333 -12.64 1.11 15.67
C GLN A 333 -12.61 1.67 14.26
N SER A 334 -13.41 2.70 14.00
CA SER A 334 -13.35 3.39 12.70
C SER A 334 -12.06 4.21 12.57
N TRP A 335 -11.70 4.59 11.35
CA TRP A 335 -10.57 5.51 11.13
C TRP A 335 -10.79 6.86 11.80
N GLU A 336 -12.05 7.32 11.88
CA GLU A 336 -12.39 8.57 12.55
C GLU A 336 -12.06 8.51 14.05
N GLU A 337 -12.23 7.35 14.67
CA GLU A 337 -11.97 7.12 16.08
C GLU A 337 -10.49 6.85 16.36
N ASP A 338 -9.80 6.12 15.48
CA ASP A 338 -8.37 5.79 15.58
C ASP A 338 -7.61 6.01 14.25
N PRO A 339 -7.33 7.28 13.90
CA PRO A 339 -6.60 7.59 12.68
C PRO A 339 -5.14 7.11 12.72
N SER A 340 -4.64 6.71 13.90
CA SER A 340 -3.29 6.17 14.07
C SER A 340 -3.19 4.65 13.90
N ALA A 341 -4.35 3.97 13.87
CA ALA A 341 -4.47 2.51 13.88
C ALA A 341 -3.66 1.85 15.02
N CYS A 342 -3.71 2.43 16.23
CA CYS A 342 -3.15 1.78 17.43
C CYS A 342 -4.01 0.63 17.93
N HIS A 343 -5.33 0.74 17.76
CA HIS A 343 -6.35 -0.20 18.23
C HIS A 343 -7.21 -0.79 17.10
N SER A 344 -6.95 -0.39 15.85
CA SER A 344 -7.58 -0.93 14.66
C SER A 344 -6.58 -1.49 13.64
N PRO A 345 -7.01 -2.37 12.73
CA PRO A 345 -6.22 -2.79 11.59
C PRO A 345 -6.07 -1.65 10.58
N ARG A 346 -4.99 -1.67 9.82
CA ARG A 346 -4.76 -0.80 8.67
C ARG A 346 -3.96 -1.53 7.59
N VAL A 347 -4.03 -1.02 6.37
CA VAL A 347 -3.12 -1.49 5.32
C VAL A 347 -1.72 -0.90 5.54
N GLU A 348 -0.68 -1.73 5.44
CA GLU A 348 0.73 -1.31 5.40
C GLU A 348 1.40 -1.75 4.10
N PHE A 349 2.38 -0.96 3.68
CA PHE A 349 3.19 -1.19 2.48
C PHE A 349 4.67 -1.31 2.88
N PRO A 350 5.35 -2.43 2.59
CA PRO A 350 6.70 -2.70 3.07
C PRO A 350 7.79 -1.90 2.34
N GLY A 351 7.45 -1.17 1.27
CA GLY A 351 8.42 -0.42 0.45
C GLY A 351 9.13 -1.30 -0.56
N TYR A 352 8.37 -2.21 -1.19
CA TYR A 352 8.88 -3.11 -2.21
C TYR A 352 9.12 -2.36 -3.53
N LYS A 353 10.27 -2.58 -4.15
CA LYS A 353 10.66 -1.94 -5.42
C LYS A 353 11.15 -2.97 -6.42
N ALA A 354 10.52 -3.05 -7.59
CA ALA A 354 10.76 -4.09 -8.60
C ALA A 354 10.86 -3.51 -10.01
N ASP A 355 11.31 -2.26 -10.13
CA ASP A 355 11.73 -1.75 -11.43
C ASP A 355 12.91 -2.57 -12.00
N PRO A 356 13.13 -2.54 -13.33
CA PRO A 356 14.16 -3.33 -13.97
C PRO A 356 15.59 -3.11 -13.43
N GLU A 357 15.94 -1.88 -13.05
CA GLU A 357 17.26 -1.56 -12.50
C GLU A 357 17.45 -2.22 -11.14
N THR A 358 16.43 -2.16 -10.28
CA THR A 358 16.46 -2.79 -8.95
C THR A 358 16.52 -4.31 -9.04
N ILE A 359 15.77 -4.93 -9.95
CA ILE A 359 15.84 -6.39 -10.19
C ILE A 359 17.23 -6.78 -10.68
N ALA A 360 17.78 -6.06 -11.67
CA ALA A 360 19.10 -6.33 -12.22
C ALA A 360 20.24 -6.15 -11.18
N ALA A 361 20.09 -5.22 -10.24
CA ALA A 361 21.05 -4.95 -9.19
C ALA A 361 20.99 -5.96 -8.02
N ALA A 362 19.91 -6.75 -7.90
CA ALA A 362 19.73 -7.69 -6.81
C ALA A 362 20.75 -8.84 -6.91
N LYS A 363 21.76 -8.84 -6.03
CA LYS A 363 22.69 -9.96 -5.87
C LYS A 363 21.95 -11.12 -5.20
N GLY A 364 22.01 -12.32 -5.78
CA GLY A 364 21.35 -13.49 -5.22
C GLY A 364 21.91 -13.93 -3.85
N PRO A 365 21.16 -14.73 -3.07
CA PRO A 365 21.67 -15.32 -1.83
C PRO A 365 22.89 -16.21 -2.11
N SER A 366 23.86 -16.24 -1.20
CA SER A 366 25.06 -17.08 -1.31
C SER A 366 24.69 -18.57 -1.31
N ASP A 367 25.56 -19.40 -1.88
CA ASP A 367 25.41 -20.86 -1.95
C ASP A 367 25.23 -21.55 -0.57
N GLU A 368 25.57 -20.86 0.53
CA GLU A 368 25.36 -21.32 1.91
C GLU A 368 23.92 -21.12 2.40
N ALA A 369 23.25 -20.04 1.99
CA ALA A 369 21.81 -19.85 2.26
C ALA A 369 20.95 -20.89 1.50
N ASN A 370 21.46 -21.38 0.36
CA ASN A 370 20.89 -22.49 -0.39
C ASN A 370 21.08 -23.86 0.28
N ALA A 371 21.91 -24.00 1.32
CA ALA A 371 22.20 -25.28 1.95
C ALA A 371 21.22 -25.63 3.08
N ALA A 372 20.80 -24.65 3.90
CA ALA A 372 19.83 -24.86 4.97
C ALA A 372 18.42 -25.21 4.46
N PHE A 373 18.08 -24.84 3.22
CA PHE A 373 16.78 -25.13 2.59
C PHE A 373 16.76 -26.43 1.75
N LYS A 374 17.92 -27.10 1.58
CA LYS A 374 17.97 -28.42 0.93
C LYS A 374 17.36 -29.53 1.78
N GLU A 375 17.24 -29.34 3.10
CA GLU A 375 16.72 -30.36 4.02
C GLU A 375 15.19 -30.31 4.22
N GLU A 376 14.50 -29.22 3.90
CA GLU A 376 13.02 -29.14 3.92
C GLU A 376 12.34 -29.62 2.62
N ARG A 377 13.14 -29.90 1.58
CA ARG A 377 12.72 -30.13 0.17
C ARG A 377 12.25 -31.55 -0.17
N ASN A 378 11.93 -32.37 0.83
CA ASN A 378 11.49 -33.77 0.62
C ASN A 378 9.96 -33.96 0.61
N ARG A 379 9.16 -32.89 0.51
CA ARG A 379 7.71 -33.00 0.22
C ARG A 379 7.44 -33.06 -1.28
N PRO A 380 6.68 -34.04 -1.80
CA PRO A 380 6.18 -34.02 -3.19
C PRO A 380 5.28 -32.79 -3.41
N GLY A 381 5.44 -32.10 -4.55
CA GLY A 381 4.54 -31.02 -4.97
C GLY A 381 4.99 -29.58 -4.68
N VAL A 382 6.20 -29.35 -4.13
CA VAL A 382 6.71 -27.98 -3.92
C VAL A 382 7.68 -27.58 -5.05
N PRO A 383 7.48 -26.42 -5.72
CA PRO A 383 8.34 -25.95 -6.82
C PRO A 383 9.81 -25.75 -6.43
N PRO A 384 10.75 -25.87 -7.39
CA PRO A 384 12.18 -25.67 -7.13
C PRO A 384 12.51 -24.26 -6.60
N LEU A 385 13.65 -24.17 -5.91
CA LEU A 385 14.21 -22.94 -5.36
C LEU A 385 14.42 -21.90 -6.46
N LEU A 386 13.89 -20.69 -6.23
CA LEU A 386 14.27 -19.49 -6.94
C LEU A 386 15.74 -19.19 -6.65
N ARG A 387 16.58 -19.05 -7.68
CA ARG A 387 17.89 -18.42 -7.52
C ARG A 387 17.67 -16.92 -7.46
N GLY A 388 18.15 -16.25 -6.42
CA GLY A 388 18.11 -14.80 -6.36
C GLY A 388 17.17 -14.22 -5.32
N ARG A 389 16.89 -12.92 -5.46
CA ARG A 389 15.83 -12.23 -4.74
C ARG A 389 14.48 -12.81 -5.14
N GLN A 390 13.60 -13.07 -4.17
CA GLN A 390 12.21 -13.39 -4.47
C GLN A 390 11.46 -12.13 -4.89
N GLU A 391 10.82 -12.17 -6.06
CA GLU A 391 9.85 -11.16 -6.46
C GLU A 391 8.46 -11.49 -5.87
N LEU A 392 7.70 -10.44 -5.55
CA LEU A 392 6.45 -10.54 -4.81
C LEU A 392 5.27 -10.30 -5.75
N ARG A 393 4.21 -11.10 -5.59
CA ARG A 393 2.89 -10.75 -6.15
C ARG A 393 2.45 -9.39 -5.64
N VAL A 394 1.67 -8.66 -6.41
CA VAL A 394 1.10 -7.36 -6.01
C VAL A 394 0.33 -7.49 -4.69
N SER A 395 -0.45 -8.57 -4.51
CA SER A 395 -1.17 -8.86 -3.26
C SER A 395 -0.25 -9.18 -2.07
N TRP A 396 1.05 -9.37 -2.28
CA TRP A 396 2.04 -9.56 -1.21
C TRP A 396 2.81 -8.27 -0.90
N GLN A 397 2.65 -7.23 -1.72
CA GLN A 397 3.28 -5.92 -1.57
C GLN A 397 2.47 -4.98 -0.66
N SER A 398 1.34 -5.44 -0.14
CA SER A 398 0.52 -4.73 0.85
C SER A 398 -0.12 -5.76 1.77
N GLN A 399 -0.34 -5.39 3.03
CA GLN A 399 -0.86 -6.31 4.04
C GLN A 399 -1.82 -5.59 4.98
N MET A 400 -2.81 -6.31 5.48
CA MET A 400 -3.52 -5.85 6.66
C MET A 400 -2.63 -6.08 7.87
N VAL A 401 -2.41 -5.02 8.64
CA VAL A 401 -1.60 -5.04 9.85
C VAL A 401 -2.37 -4.46 11.01
N THR A 402 -2.06 -4.96 12.20
CA THR A 402 -2.37 -4.27 13.45
C THR A 402 -1.09 -3.74 14.05
N ASN A 403 -1.17 -2.92 15.10
CA ASN A 403 0.02 -2.48 15.83
C ASN A 403 -0.02 -2.97 17.28
N TYR A 404 1.19 -3.19 17.80
CA TYR A 404 1.43 -3.45 19.21
C TYR A 404 0.74 -4.73 19.67
N GLY A 405 -0.25 -4.65 20.57
CA GLY A 405 -0.97 -5.81 21.08
C GLY A 405 -2.35 -6.02 20.46
N THR A 406 -2.75 -5.21 19.49
CA THR A 406 -4.07 -5.33 18.86
C THR A 406 -4.12 -6.58 17.98
N PRO A 407 -5.05 -7.52 18.20
CA PRO A 407 -5.17 -8.71 17.37
C PRO A 407 -5.76 -8.37 15.99
N LEU A 408 -5.31 -9.08 14.96
CA LEU A 408 -5.96 -9.04 13.65
C LEU A 408 -7.09 -10.06 13.64
N LYS A 409 -8.31 -9.63 13.32
CA LYS A 409 -9.50 -10.47 13.35
C LYS A 409 -10.19 -10.50 11.99
N MET A 410 -10.74 -11.66 11.64
CA MET A 410 -11.61 -11.83 10.48
C MET A 410 -12.86 -12.63 10.85
N HIS A 411 -13.98 -12.35 10.19
CA HIS A 411 -15.27 -12.99 10.40
C HIS A 411 -15.84 -13.47 9.07
N TYR A 412 -16.14 -14.77 8.99
CA TYR A 412 -16.80 -15.40 7.84
C TYR A 412 -18.18 -15.89 8.25
N ASP A 413 -19.19 -15.61 7.42
CA ASP A 413 -20.55 -16.08 7.56
C ASP A 413 -21.01 -16.89 6.33
N GLY A 414 -22.14 -17.60 6.45
CA GLY A 414 -22.72 -18.36 5.35
C GLY A 414 -21.94 -19.63 4.98
N LEU A 415 -21.14 -20.18 5.90
CA LEU A 415 -20.45 -21.46 5.68
C LEU A 415 -21.44 -22.62 5.64
N ASP A 416 -21.16 -23.62 4.82
CA ASP A 416 -21.91 -24.88 4.76
C ASP A 416 -21.61 -25.71 6.02
N PRO A 417 -22.61 -25.95 6.91
CA PRO A 417 -22.41 -26.69 8.16
C PRO A 417 -21.98 -28.15 7.97
N ASP A 418 -22.22 -28.71 6.80
CA ASP A 418 -21.93 -30.11 6.48
C ASP A 418 -20.59 -30.29 5.77
N ALA A 419 -19.97 -29.19 5.30
CA ALA A 419 -18.68 -29.22 4.64
C ALA A 419 -17.50 -29.15 5.61
N THR A 420 -16.33 -29.53 5.09
CA THR A 420 -15.03 -29.27 5.72
C THR A 420 -14.34 -28.11 5.02
N TYR A 421 -13.50 -27.40 5.76
CA TYR A 421 -12.81 -26.24 5.24
C TYR A 421 -11.31 -26.31 5.53
N ARG A 422 -10.52 -25.76 4.60
CA ARG A 422 -9.09 -25.52 4.76
C ARG A 422 -8.81 -24.03 4.74
N LEU A 423 -7.94 -23.60 5.63
CA LEU A 423 -7.43 -22.24 5.63
C LEU A 423 -6.11 -22.20 4.86
N LYS A 424 -5.98 -21.31 3.88
CA LYS A 424 -4.70 -20.98 3.24
C LYS A 424 -4.39 -19.52 3.58
N VAL A 425 -3.16 -19.22 4.01
CA VAL A 425 -2.77 -17.87 4.45
C VAL A 425 -1.43 -17.48 3.86
N THR A 426 -1.34 -16.29 3.28
CA THR A 426 -0.05 -15.67 2.94
C THR A 426 0.36 -14.72 4.05
N TYR A 427 1.36 -15.12 4.83
CA TYR A 427 2.05 -14.22 5.74
C TYR A 427 3.12 -13.44 4.96
N ALA A 428 2.95 -12.12 4.90
CA ALA A 428 3.94 -11.18 4.41
C ALA A 428 3.92 -9.97 5.35
N GLY A 429 5.00 -9.20 5.40
CA GLY A 429 5.07 -8.04 6.29
C GLY A 429 6.49 -7.54 6.49
N ARG A 430 6.63 -6.22 6.65
CA ARG A 430 7.93 -5.57 6.82
C ARG A 430 8.69 -6.07 8.06
N TYR A 431 7.96 -6.31 9.15
CA TYR A 431 8.52 -6.68 10.44
C TYR A 431 8.58 -8.18 10.69
N ARG A 432 8.10 -8.99 9.74
CA ARG A 432 8.13 -10.46 9.77
C ARG A 432 7.67 -11.02 11.12
N PRO A 433 6.48 -10.63 11.60
CA PRO A 433 6.05 -10.96 12.96
C PRO A 433 5.95 -12.48 13.16
N THR A 434 6.12 -12.89 14.40
CA THR A 434 5.73 -14.22 14.87
C THR A 434 4.35 -14.11 15.47
N MET A 435 3.41 -14.94 15.02
CA MET A 435 2.01 -14.87 15.41
C MET A 435 1.45 -16.23 15.77
N THR A 436 0.44 -16.25 16.64
CA THR A 436 -0.45 -17.41 16.82
C THR A 436 -1.73 -17.20 16.01
N LEU A 437 -2.43 -18.28 15.70
CA LEU A 437 -3.76 -18.23 15.10
C LEU A 437 -4.72 -19.13 15.87
N THR A 438 -5.82 -18.54 16.32
CA THR A 438 -6.95 -19.25 16.91
C THR A 438 -8.20 -19.05 16.08
N VAL A 439 -9.14 -20.01 16.17
CA VAL A 439 -10.47 -19.87 15.58
C VAL A 439 -11.56 -20.05 16.62
N ASN A 440 -12.60 -19.21 16.51
CA ASN A 440 -13.73 -19.11 17.43
C ASN A 440 -13.31 -19.08 18.92
N GLU A 441 -12.18 -18.43 19.23
CA GLU A 441 -11.57 -18.33 20.56
C GLU A 441 -11.27 -19.68 21.27
N ALA A 442 -11.45 -20.81 20.58
CA ALA A 442 -11.46 -22.14 21.19
C ALA A 442 -10.43 -23.10 20.59
N TYR A 443 -10.15 -22.98 19.30
CA TYR A 443 -9.29 -23.93 18.58
C TYR A 443 -7.99 -23.25 18.13
N SER A 444 -6.85 -23.74 18.61
CA SER A 444 -5.54 -23.29 18.12
C SER A 444 -5.24 -23.94 16.77
N ILE A 445 -5.12 -23.13 15.72
CA ILE A 445 -4.74 -23.61 14.37
C ILE A 445 -3.23 -23.76 14.25
N HIS A 446 -2.47 -22.77 14.75
CA HIS A 446 -1.04 -22.91 14.94
C HIS A 446 -0.54 -22.08 16.12
N GLY A 447 0.52 -22.59 16.75
CA GLY A 447 1.29 -21.85 17.76
C GLY A 447 2.12 -20.71 17.14
N PRO A 448 3.18 -20.24 17.80
CA PRO A 448 4.03 -19.18 17.27
C PRO A 448 4.65 -19.58 15.92
N VAL A 449 4.19 -18.94 14.84
CA VAL A 449 4.70 -19.13 13.47
C VAL A 449 5.20 -17.79 12.95
N ALA A 450 6.44 -17.77 12.48
CA ALA A 450 7.04 -16.62 11.81
C ALA A 450 6.66 -16.61 10.33
N GLN A 451 6.75 -15.44 9.71
CA GLN A 451 6.59 -15.28 8.27
C GLN A 451 7.54 -16.22 7.48
N PRO A 452 7.00 -17.07 6.57
CA PRO A 452 7.80 -17.95 5.72
C PRO A 452 8.89 -17.22 4.92
N ASN A 453 9.98 -17.93 4.64
CA ASN A 453 11.06 -17.48 3.77
C ASN A 453 11.52 -18.63 2.85
N PRO A 454 11.25 -18.57 1.54
CA PRO A 454 10.53 -17.51 0.82
C PRO A 454 9.07 -17.36 1.27
N ILE A 455 8.47 -16.20 0.97
CA ILE A 455 7.03 -15.96 1.18
C ILE A 455 6.25 -16.92 0.27
N TRP A 456 5.36 -17.70 0.86
CA TRP A 456 4.44 -18.57 0.14
C TRP A 456 3.21 -18.83 1.02
N PRO A 457 2.03 -19.06 0.42
CA PRO A 457 0.87 -19.44 1.20
C PRO A 457 1.09 -20.73 1.99
N VAL A 458 0.59 -20.78 3.22
CA VAL A 458 0.61 -21.96 4.09
C VAL A 458 -0.81 -22.44 4.34
N GLU A 459 -1.03 -23.75 4.24
CA GLU A 459 -2.33 -24.38 4.46
C GLU A 459 -2.44 -24.97 5.88
N TYR A 460 -3.62 -24.81 6.47
CA TYR A 460 -3.99 -25.30 7.78
C TYR A 460 -5.35 -25.97 7.75
N TYR A 461 -5.47 -27.07 8.49
CA TYR A 461 -6.74 -27.73 8.72
C TYR A 461 -7.59 -26.92 9.71
N ILE A 462 -8.89 -26.75 9.41
CA ILE A 462 -9.86 -26.20 10.36
C ILE A 462 -10.71 -27.36 10.91
N PRO A 463 -10.83 -27.53 12.23
CA PRO A 463 -11.74 -28.51 12.83
C PRO A 463 -13.18 -28.30 12.34
N ARG A 464 -13.86 -29.36 11.93
CA ARG A 464 -15.25 -29.28 11.44
C ARG A 464 -16.19 -28.66 12.48
N GLU A 465 -15.93 -28.91 13.75
CA GLU A 465 -16.68 -28.33 14.87
C GLU A 465 -16.63 -26.80 14.89
N ALA A 466 -15.55 -26.20 14.37
CA ALA A 466 -15.41 -24.75 14.29
C ALA A 466 -16.30 -24.13 13.19
N THR A 467 -16.64 -24.86 12.12
CA THR A 467 -17.44 -24.33 11.00
C THR A 467 -18.91 -24.77 11.04
N LYS A 468 -19.27 -25.73 11.90
CA LYS A 468 -20.63 -26.30 12.01
C LYS A 468 -21.73 -25.26 12.30
N GLY A 469 -21.37 -24.12 12.90
CA GLY A 469 -22.29 -23.02 13.15
C GLY A 469 -22.64 -22.18 11.92
N GLY A 470 -22.02 -22.44 10.77
CA GLY A 470 -22.13 -21.60 9.57
C GLY A 470 -21.31 -20.31 9.63
N VAL A 471 -20.46 -20.17 10.65
CA VAL A 471 -19.65 -18.99 10.95
C VAL A 471 -18.25 -19.43 11.36
N LEU A 472 -17.23 -18.63 11.03
CA LEU A 472 -15.85 -18.83 11.46
C LEU A 472 -15.20 -17.49 11.78
N ASP A 473 -14.71 -17.33 13.00
CA ASP A 473 -13.90 -16.19 13.44
C ASP A 473 -12.42 -16.60 13.45
N LEU A 474 -11.56 -15.83 12.78
CA LEU A 474 -10.11 -15.97 12.81
C LEU A 474 -9.51 -14.87 13.68
N GLU A 475 -8.55 -15.24 14.53
CA GLU A 475 -7.83 -14.28 15.37
C GLU A 475 -6.32 -14.57 15.37
N TRP A 476 -5.56 -13.61 14.86
CA TRP A 476 -4.10 -13.60 14.96
C TRP A 476 -3.63 -12.68 16.08
N ASP A 477 -2.83 -13.25 16.98
CA ASP A 477 -2.18 -12.52 18.07
C ASP A 477 -0.68 -12.41 17.85
N LEU A 478 -0.12 -11.27 18.22
CA LEU A 478 1.32 -11.02 18.14
C LEU A 478 2.06 -11.77 19.27
N VAL A 479 3.10 -12.52 18.90
CA VAL A 479 4.08 -13.07 19.84
C VAL A 479 5.36 -12.22 19.84
N ASP A 480 5.88 -11.89 18.65
CA ASP A 480 7.08 -11.07 18.47
C ASP A 480 6.99 -10.21 17.20
N GLY A 481 7.50 -8.99 17.24
CA GLY A 481 7.44 -8.02 16.14
C GLY A 481 6.75 -6.70 16.52
N ARG A 482 6.09 -6.07 15.54
CA ARG A 482 5.43 -4.75 15.71
C ARG A 482 3.90 -4.81 15.66
N GLY A 483 3.33 -5.96 15.32
CA GLY A 483 1.90 -6.20 15.16
C GLY A 483 1.67 -7.32 14.15
N CYS A 484 0.42 -7.76 14.02
CA CYS A 484 0.07 -8.84 13.11
C CYS A 484 0.19 -8.37 11.65
N SER A 485 0.45 -9.29 10.72
CA SER A 485 0.60 -8.94 9.31
C SER A 485 0.23 -10.11 8.40
N VAL A 486 -0.83 -9.93 7.61
CA VAL A 486 -1.38 -10.94 6.69
C VAL A 486 -1.68 -10.29 5.35
N ALA A 487 -1.26 -10.93 4.26
CA ALA A 487 -1.42 -10.42 2.90
C ALA A 487 -2.68 -10.98 2.22
N GLU A 488 -2.87 -12.30 2.30
CA GLU A 488 -3.98 -12.99 1.64
C GLU A 488 -4.52 -14.11 2.54
N VAL A 489 -5.82 -14.36 2.42
CA VAL A 489 -6.49 -15.49 3.09
C VAL A 489 -7.42 -16.17 2.09
N TRP A 490 -7.41 -17.50 2.06
CA TRP A 490 -8.44 -18.30 1.42
C TRP A 490 -9.07 -19.22 2.44
N LEU A 491 -10.39 -19.32 2.37
CA LEU A 491 -11.15 -20.35 3.05
C LEU A 491 -11.70 -21.30 1.98
N LEU A 492 -11.05 -22.44 1.83
CA LEU A 492 -11.32 -23.41 0.76
C LEU A 492 -12.33 -24.44 1.28
N LYS A 493 -13.44 -24.62 0.56
CA LYS A 493 -14.42 -25.66 0.83
C LYS A 493 -13.92 -26.99 0.23
N GLU A 494 -13.94 -28.06 1.02
CA GLU A 494 -13.52 -29.42 0.62
C GLU A 494 -14.69 -30.36 0.34
#